data_AF-A0A914R4A4-F1
#
_entry.id   AF-A0A914R4A4-F1
#
_cell.length_a   1.000
_cell.length_b   1.000
_cell.length_c   1.000
_cell.angle_alpha   90.00
_cell.angle_beta   90.00
_cell.angle_gamma   90.00
#
_symmetry.space_group_name_H-M   'P 1'
#
loop_
_entity.id
_entity.type
_entity.pdbx_description
1 polymer ?
#
loop_
_entity_poly.entity_id
_entity_poly.type
_entity_poly.pdbx_seq_one_letter_code
_entity_poly.pdbx_strand_id
1 'polypeptide(L)'
;MEGLNSFLVEPLDKKVKATMIKSVKYFEKKYDTAVYRVDFSRLHHAVMIYLASLGETKEAPFAHLLKDAEGDFNIVVEFIKNLFGKSDITYPSLLLLALDKLPTLDSETQKFIESSRDQLRREIIDLLKDDGILIFPSWPTLPPFHNKPIATWWSFMYTGIWNALRLPAIICPMGLNENGIPMTVQLIAGHDNERLLIAAANDLEEGFGGWRPNFAPKSHYLE
;
A
#
# COMPACT_ATOMS: atom_id res chain seq x y z
N MET A 1 -0.34 -13.71 -7.31
CA MET A 1 1.01 -13.13 -7.47
C MET A 1 1.54 -12.94 -6.07
N GLU A 2 2.85 -12.94 -5.91
CA GLU A 2 3.42 -12.96 -4.56
C GLU A 2 3.65 -11.55 -4.02
N GLY A 3 3.95 -10.60 -4.90
CA GLY A 3 4.17 -9.19 -4.58
C GLY A 3 4.42 -8.40 -5.86
N LEU A 4 4.92 -7.18 -5.71
CA LEU A 4 5.29 -6.32 -6.84
C LEU A 4 6.73 -6.62 -7.30
N ASN A 5 6.92 -6.82 -8.60
CA ASN A 5 8.23 -6.96 -9.22
C ASN A 5 8.61 -5.65 -9.91
N SER A 6 9.20 -4.73 -9.14
CA SER A 6 9.66 -3.43 -9.62
C SER A 6 10.96 -3.06 -8.92
N PHE A 7 11.92 -2.49 -9.66
CA PHE A 7 13.20 -2.03 -9.11
C PHE A 7 13.04 -0.91 -8.07
N LEU A 8 11.93 -0.16 -8.14
CA LEU A 8 11.64 0.93 -7.21
C LEU A 8 11.12 0.44 -5.85
N VAL A 9 10.61 -0.79 -5.79
CA VAL A 9 9.89 -1.34 -4.63
C VAL A 9 10.76 -2.37 -3.94
N GLU A 10 10.74 -2.41 -2.60
CA GLU A 10 11.51 -3.41 -1.87
C GLU A 10 11.04 -4.84 -2.21
N PRO A 11 11.97 -5.80 -2.29
CA PRO A 11 11.63 -7.20 -2.51
C PRO A 11 10.79 -7.74 -1.34
N LEU A 12 9.88 -8.65 -1.66
CA LEU A 12 9.01 -9.27 -0.68
C LEU A 12 9.78 -10.17 0.29
N ASP A 13 9.64 -9.90 1.58
CA ASP A 13 10.18 -10.68 2.67
C ASP A 13 9.51 -12.07 2.76
N LYS A 14 10.32 -13.09 3.04
CA LYS A 14 9.86 -14.48 3.09
C LYS A 14 8.82 -14.72 4.18
N LYS A 15 8.90 -14.05 5.33
CA LYS A 15 7.93 -14.19 6.44
C LYS A 15 6.61 -13.53 6.10
N VAL A 16 6.65 -12.39 5.41
CA VAL A 16 5.44 -11.74 4.87
C VAL A 16 4.76 -12.66 3.86
N LYS A 17 5.52 -13.18 2.88
CA LYS A 17 5.01 -14.16 1.90
C LYS A 17 4.41 -15.38 2.59
N ALA A 18 5.09 -15.94 3.59
CA ALA A 18 4.62 -17.11 4.33
C ALA A 18 3.32 -16.82 5.09
N THR A 19 3.16 -15.61 5.64
CA THR A 19 1.93 -15.18 6.31
C THR A 19 0.75 -15.11 5.33
N MET A 20 0.97 -14.54 4.14
CA MET A 20 -0.03 -14.53 3.07
C MET A 20 -0.43 -15.94 2.64
N ILE A 21 0.53 -16.85 2.47
CA ILE A 21 0.22 -18.25 2.14
C ILE A 21 -0.55 -18.94 3.28
N LYS A 22 -0.30 -18.55 4.54
CA LYS A 22 -1.01 -19.08 5.70
C LYS A 22 -2.48 -18.67 5.71
N SER A 23 -2.82 -17.42 5.37
CA SER A 23 -4.23 -16.98 5.26
C SER A 23 -4.95 -17.67 4.10
N VAL A 24 -4.27 -17.84 2.96
CA VAL A 24 -4.80 -18.60 1.81
C VAL A 24 -5.18 -20.03 2.20
N LYS A 25 -4.24 -20.76 2.83
CA LYS A 25 -4.47 -22.15 3.26
C LYS A 25 -5.56 -22.27 4.32
N TYR A 26 -5.71 -21.25 5.16
CA TYR A 26 -6.78 -21.21 6.16
C TYR A 26 -8.15 -21.18 5.49
N PHE A 27 -8.36 -20.29 4.51
CA PHE A 27 -9.62 -20.22 3.78
C PHE A 27 -9.88 -21.47 2.93
N GLU A 28 -8.86 -21.96 2.22
CA GLU A 28 -8.94 -23.20 1.44
C GLU A 28 -9.45 -24.36 2.30
N LYS A 29 -8.85 -24.55 3.49
CA LYS A 29 -9.23 -25.62 4.41
C LYS A 29 -10.58 -25.39 5.08
N LYS A 30 -10.90 -24.17 5.50
CA LYS A 30 -12.11 -23.88 6.29
C LYS A 30 -13.37 -23.96 5.43
N TYR A 31 -13.30 -23.50 4.18
CA TYR A 31 -14.45 -23.41 3.28
C TYR A 31 -14.46 -24.45 2.16
N ASP A 32 -13.45 -25.33 2.11
CA ASP A 32 -13.27 -26.31 1.03
C ASP A 32 -13.38 -25.67 -0.36
N THR A 33 -12.74 -24.49 -0.49
CA THR A 33 -12.82 -23.65 -1.69
C THR A 33 -11.54 -23.71 -2.49
N ALA A 34 -11.66 -23.58 -3.82
CA ALA A 34 -10.52 -23.54 -4.70
C ALA A 34 -9.81 -22.18 -4.62
N VAL A 35 -8.50 -22.20 -4.40
CA VAL A 35 -7.68 -20.98 -4.43
C VAL A 35 -6.86 -20.95 -5.72
N TYR A 36 -6.96 -19.83 -6.44
CA TYR A 36 -6.22 -19.60 -7.67
C TYR A 36 -5.09 -18.59 -7.46
N ARG A 37 -3.87 -18.98 -7.83
CA ARG A 37 -2.77 -18.02 -7.97
C ARG A 37 -2.96 -17.26 -9.29
N VAL A 38 -3.31 -15.98 -9.20
CA VAL A 38 -3.44 -15.09 -10.36
C VAL A 38 -2.24 -14.15 -10.49
N ASP A 39 -1.77 -13.84 -11.70
CA ASP A 39 -0.66 -12.91 -11.89
C ASP A 39 -1.07 -11.79 -12.85
N PHE A 40 -1.23 -10.59 -12.30
CA PHE A 40 -1.61 -9.41 -13.06
C PHE A 40 -0.35 -8.69 -13.52
N SER A 41 0.09 -8.96 -14.75
CA SER A 41 1.31 -8.38 -15.32
C SER A 41 1.34 -6.84 -15.26
N ARG A 42 0.18 -6.20 -15.43
CA ARG A 42 0.01 -4.74 -15.32
C ARG A 42 0.25 -4.21 -13.91
N LEU A 43 -0.01 -5.00 -12.87
CA LEU A 43 0.18 -4.58 -11.46
C LEU A 43 1.65 -4.32 -11.15
N HIS A 44 2.60 -4.92 -11.87
CA HIS A 44 4.03 -4.61 -11.74
C HIS A 44 4.38 -3.16 -12.13
N HIS A 45 3.51 -2.48 -12.86
CA HIS A 45 3.61 -1.06 -13.20
C HIS A 45 2.88 -0.14 -12.20
N ALA A 46 2.62 -0.62 -10.98
CA ALA A 46 1.85 0.09 -9.94
C ALA A 46 2.30 1.53 -9.71
N VAL A 47 3.61 1.81 -9.68
CA VAL A 47 4.14 3.17 -9.50
C VAL A 47 3.65 4.12 -10.59
N MET A 48 3.76 3.69 -11.85
CA MET A 48 3.36 4.51 -13.00
C MET A 48 1.85 4.71 -13.04
N ILE A 49 1.08 3.66 -12.77
CA ILE A 49 -0.38 3.72 -12.66
C ILE A 49 -0.79 4.71 -11.56
N TYR A 50 -0.16 4.64 -10.40
CA TYR A 50 -0.46 5.52 -9.28
C TYR A 50 -0.14 6.98 -9.60
N LEU A 51 1.06 7.25 -10.14
CA LEU A 51 1.46 8.61 -10.53
C LEU A 51 0.54 9.21 -11.60
N ALA A 52 0.17 8.45 -12.62
CA ALA A 52 -0.78 8.89 -13.64
C ALA A 52 -2.16 9.22 -13.03
N SER A 53 -2.58 8.47 -12.00
CA SER A 53 -3.86 8.69 -11.31
C SER A 53 -3.85 9.96 -10.44
N LEU A 54 -2.70 10.40 -9.92
CA LEU A 54 -2.60 11.66 -9.17
C LEU A 54 -2.83 12.88 -10.06
N GLY A 55 -2.34 12.82 -11.31
CA GLY A 55 -2.49 13.89 -12.30
C GLY A 55 -3.92 14.10 -12.81
N GLU A 56 -4.86 13.18 -12.52
CA GLU A 56 -6.27 13.31 -12.91
C GLU A 56 -7.07 14.24 -11.98
N THR A 57 -6.52 14.62 -10.82
CA THR A 57 -7.26 15.39 -9.82
C THR A 57 -7.43 16.85 -10.26
N LYS A 58 -8.64 17.39 -10.09
CA LYS A 58 -8.94 18.83 -10.27
C LYS A 58 -8.84 19.61 -8.96
N GLU A 59 -8.42 18.93 -7.89
CA GLU A 59 -8.35 19.51 -6.56
C GLU A 59 -7.14 20.45 -6.44
N ALA A 60 -7.12 21.25 -5.38
CA ALA A 60 -6.02 22.17 -5.14
C ALA A 60 -4.70 21.38 -5.02
N PRO A 61 -3.59 21.85 -5.61
CA PRO A 61 -2.30 21.20 -5.50
C PRO A 61 -1.94 20.90 -4.05
N PHE A 62 -1.17 19.84 -3.79
CA PHE A 62 -0.80 19.42 -2.43
C PHE A 62 -0.16 20.56 -1.60
N ALA A 63 0.51 21.50 -2.27
CA ALA A 63 1.04 22.73 -1.69
C ALA A 63 -0.01 23.55 -0.92
N HIS A 64 -1.24 23.64 -1.42
CA HIS A 64 -2.31 24.43 -0.81
C HIS A 64 -2.85 23.77 0.47
N LEU A 65 -2.70 22.44 0.61
CA LEU A 65 -3.17 21.69 1.78
C LEU A 65 -2.20 21.77 2.97
N LEU A 66 -0.92 22.10 2.75
CA LEU A 66 0.12 22.06 3.80
C LEU A 66 0.16 23.29 4.73
N LYS A 67 -0.44 24.41 4.32
CA LYS A 67 -0.45 25.67 5.11
C LYS A 67 -1.83 26.31 5.16
N ASP A 68 -2.90 25.52 5.33
CA ASP A 68 -4.28 26.03 5.42
C ASP A 68 -4.66 27.01 4.27
N ALA A 69 -4.15 26.76 3.05
CA ALA A 69 -4.27 27.63 1.88
C ALA A 69 -3.68 29.06 2.01
N GLU A 70 -2.94 29.38 3.08
CA GLU A 70 -2.30 30.68 3.30
C GLU A 70 -0.77 30.58 3.22
N GLY A 71 -0.23 30.85 2.03
CA GLY A 71 1.16 31.24 1.86
C GLY A 71 1.86 30.56 0.69
N ASP A 72 2.32 31.36 -0.27
CA ASP A 72 3.36 30.96 -1.20
C ASP A 72 4.65 30.67 -0.42
N PHE A 73 5.15 29.44 -0.50
CA PHE A 73 6.44 29.08 0.06
C PHE A 73 7.36 28.50 -1.00
N ASN A 74 8.63 28.84 -0.93
CA ASN A 74 9.64 28.34 -1.86
C ASN A 74 10.14 26.98 -1.38
N ILE A 75 9.80 25.92 -2.14
CA ILE A 75 10.19 24.54 -1.85
C ILE A 75 11.71 24.38 -1.63
N VAL A 76 12.54 25.05 -2.44
CA VAL A 76 14.02 24.96 -2.30
C VAL A 76 14.47 25.55 -0.97
N VAL A 77 13.88 26.68 -0.57
CA VAL A 77 14.17 27.30 0.73
C VAL A 77 13.72 26.41 1.88
N GLU A 78 12.54 25.80 1.78
CA GLU A 78 12.04 24.86 2.81
C GLU A 78 12.89 23.58 2.88
N PHE A 79 13.41 23.07 1.76
CA PHE A 79 14.41 21.99 1.77
C PHE A 79 15.67 22.38 2.53
N ILE A 80 16.22 23.58 2.26
CA ILE A 80 17.41 24.08 2.97
C ILE A 80 17.10 24.24 4.46
N LYS A 81 15.97 24.85 4.83
CA LYS A 81 15.54 24.98 6.23
C LYS A 81 15.40 23.61 6.90
N ASN A 82 14.85 22.61 6.19
CA ASN A 82 14.67 21.26 6.71
C ASN A 82 16.01 20.58 7.02
N LEU A 83 17.04 20.77 6.18
CA LEU A 83 18.40 20.28 6.46
C LEU A 83 19.00 20.87 7.74
N PHE A 84 18.60 22.08 8.13
CA PHE A 84 19.02 22.74 9.37
C PHE A 84 18.01 22.62 10.52
N GLY A 85 16.95 21.82 10.38
CA GLY A 85 15.92 21.63 11.41
C GLY A 85 15.05 22.87 11.69
N LYS A 86 14.97 23.80 10.73
CA LYS A 86 14.22 25.07 10.83
C LYS A 86 12.96 25.13 9.96
N SER A 87 12.60 24.02 9.32
CA SER A 87 11.40 23.92 8.48
C SER A 87 10.24 23.39 9.31
N ASP A 88 9.09 24.06 9.23
CA ASP A 88 7.83 23.57 9.78
C ASP A 88 7.22 22.47 8.88
N ILE A 89 7.74 22.32 7.66
CA ILE A 89 7.35 21.26 6.72
C ILE A 89 8.29 20.06 6.87
N THR A 90 7.70 18.87 7.03
CA THR A 90 8.45 17.62 7.15
C THR A 90 9.14 17.24 5.83
N TYR A 91 10.25 16.51 5.91
CA TYR A 91 11.00 16.07 4.73
C TYR A 91 10.17 15.24 3.73
N PRO A 92 9.35 14.25 4.15
CA PRO A 92 8.49 13.52 3.22
C PRO A 92 7.46 14.41 2.49
N SER A 93 6.91 15.42 3.17
CA SER A 93 5.98 16.38 2.54
C SER A 93 6.69 17.22 1.47
N LEU A 94 7.94 17.64 1.73
CA LEU A 94 8.75 18.37 0.74
C LEU A 94 9.09 17.51 -0.47
N LEU A 95 9.38 16.22 -0.26
CA LEU A 95 9.57 15.29 -1.36
C LEU A 95 8.30 15.14 -2.20
N LEU A 96 7.12 15.05 -1.58
CA LEU A 96 5.85 14.94 -2.31
C LEU A 96 5.56 16.19 -3.13
N LEU A 97 5.82 17.38 -2.57
CA LEU A 97 5.72 18.64 -3.31
C LEU A 97 6.69 18.72 -4.49
N ALA A 98 7.89 18.16 -4.37
CA ALA A 98 8.83 18.09 -5.48
C ALA A 98 8.32 17.16 -6.59
N LEU A 99 7.68 16.03 -6.21
CA LEU A 99 7.04 15.13 -7.18
C LEU A 99 5.88 15.80 -7.93
N ASP A 100 5.09 16.63 -7.25
CA ASP A 100 3.98 17.40 -7.86
C ASP A 100 4.46 18.40 -8.92
N LYS A 101 5.73 18.83 -8.82
CA LYS A 101 6.38 19.72 -9.80
C LYS A 101 7.07 18.99 -10.95
N LEU A 102 7.12 17.66 -10.92
CA LEU A 102 7.66 16.92 -12.06
C LEU A 102 6.78 17.17 -13.29
N PRO A 103 7.39 17.27 -14.48
CA PRO A 103 6.62 17.46 -15.70
C PRO A 103 5.61 16.33 -15.85
N THR A 104 4.37 16.70 -16.14
CA THR A 104 3.33 15.74 -16.50
C THR A 104 3.82 14.90 -17.67
N LEU A 105 3.47 13.61 -17.66
CA LEU A 105 3.71 12.74 -18.79
C LEU A 105 3.08 13.35 -20.04
N ASP A 106 3.68 13.10 -21.20
CA ASP A 106 3.06 13.52 -22.46
C ASP A 106 1.67 12.87 -22.59
N SER A 107 0.79 13.52 -23.35
CA SER A 107 -0.62 13.13 -23.43
C SER A 107 -0.84 11.70 -23.96
N GLU A 108 0.10 11.16 -24.74
CA GLU A 108 -0.01 9.81 -25.29
C GLU A 108 0.37 8.77 -24.23
N THR A 109 1.51 8.96 -23.56
CA THR A 109 1.96 8.12 -22.45
C THR A 109 0.95 8.10 -21.31
N GLN A 110 0.39 9.27 -20.95
CA GLN A 110 -0.64 9.38 -19.92
C GLN A 110 -1.87 8.52 -20.27
N LYS A 111 -2.42 8.68 -21.47
CA LYS A 111 -3.58 7.90 -21.95
C LYS A 111 -3.30 6.39 -21.99
N PHE A 112 -2.08 6.01 -22.37
CA PHE A 112 -1.68 4.60 -22.38
C PHE A 112 -1.69 4.00 -20.96
N ILE A 113 -1.13 4.72 -19.98
CA ILE A 113 -1.10 4.26 -18.59
C ILE A 113 -2.50 4.22 -18.00
N GLU A 114 -3.34 5.23 -18.26
CA GLU A 114 -4.75 5.27 -17.84
C GLU A 114 -5.52 4.08 -18.43
N SER A 115 -5.36 3.80 -19.72
CA SER A 115 -5.97 2.62 -20.36
C SER A 115 -5.50 1.31 -19.73
N SER A 116 -4.20 1.21 -19.40
CA SER A 116 -3.63 0.05 -18.72
C SER A 116 -4.20 -0.13 -17.30
N ARG A 117 -4.36 0.97 -16.54
CA ARG A 117 -5.03 0.98 -15.24
C ARG A 117 -6.46 0.48 -15.35
N ASP A 118 -7.23 1.01 -16.30
CA ASP A 118 -8.65 0.67 -16.46
C ASP A 118 -8.85 -0.77 -16.95
N GLN A 119 -7.92 -1.29 -17.75
CA GLN A 119 -7.88 -2.72 -18.10
C GLN A 119 -7.59 -3.59 -16.88
N LEU A 120 -6.57 -3.25 -16.08
CA LEU A 120 -6.23 -3.96 -14.86
C LEU A 120 -7.39 -3.97 -13.85
N ARG A 121 -8.03 -2.82 -13.67
CA ARG A 121 -9.21 -2.69 -12.80
C ARG A 121 -10.33 -3.63 -13.26
N ARG A 122 -10.66 -3.64 -14.56
CA ARG A 122 -11.68 -4.55 -15.12
C ARG A 122 -11.31 -6.01 -14.94
N GLU A 123 -10.06 -6.37 -15.25
CA GLU A 123 -9.54 -7.73 -15.09
C GLU A 123 -9.71 -8.25 -13.66
N ILE A 124 -9.43 -7.41 -12.66
CA ILE A 124 -9.61 -7.76 -11.24
C ILE A 124 -11.10 -7.88 -10.89
N ILE A 125 -11.93 -6.91 -11.28
CA ILE A 125 -13.37 -6.92 -10.97
C ILE A 125 -14.06 -8.13 -11.61
N ASP A 126 -13.78 -8.42 -12.88
CA ASP A 126 -14.36 -9.54 -13.61
C ASP A 126 -13.94 -10.90 -13.02
N LEU A 127 -12.72 -10.97 -12.46
CA LEU A 127 -12.24 -12.16 -11.76
C LEU A 127 -12.94 -12.34 -10.40
N LEU A 128 -13.05 -11.27 -9.61
CA LEU A 128 -13.58 -11.33 -8.25
C LEU A 128 -15.10 -11.44 -8.22
N LYS A 129 -15.81 -10.87 -9.20
CA LYS A 129 -17.28 -10.85 -9.27
C LYS A 129 -17.89 -10.37 -7.93
N ASP A 130 -18.91 -11.07 -7.44
CA ASP A 130 -19.70 -10.67 -6.27
C ASP A 130 -19.24 -11.31 -4.96
N ASP A 131 -18.42 -12.37 -5.01
CA ASP A 131 -18.09 -13.21 -3.86
C ASP A 131 -16.59 -13.55 -3.76
N GLY A 132 -15.76 -13.03 -4.66
CA GLY A 132 -14.32 -13.23 -4.66
C GLY A 132 -13.57 -12.23 -3.79
N ILE A 133 -12.53 -12.72 -3.11
CA ILE A 133 -11.52 -11.89 -2.44
C ILE A 133 -10.13 -12.17 -3.03
N LEU A 134 -9.38 -11.10 -3.28
CA LEU A 134 -7.96 -11.17 -3.61
C LEU A 134 -7.15 -10.99 -2.32
N ILE A 135 -6.26 -11.94 -2.05
CA ILE A 135 -5.32 -11.86 -0.92
C ILE A 135 -3.97 -11.37 -1.44
N PHE A 136 -3.43 -10.31 -0.81
CA PHE A 136 -2.16 -9.69 -1.18
C PHE A 136 -1.35 -9.31 0.07
N PRO A 137 -0.02 -9.17 0.00
CA PRO A 137 0.75 -8.65 1.13
C PRO A 137 0.36 -7.20 1.44
N SER A 138 0.37 -6.81 2.72
CA SER A 138 0.11 -5.42 3.12
C SER A 138 1.32 -4.50 2.92
N TRP A 139 2.53 -5.05 3.03
CA TRP A 139 3.80 -4.35 2.92
C TRP A 139 4.88 -5.35 2.43
N PRO A 140 5.94 -4.93 1.72
CA PRO A 140 6.95 -5.88 1.24
C PRO A 140 7.80 -6.47 2.36
N THR A 141 8.02 -5.75 3.45
CA THR A 141 8.97 -6.12 4.52
C THR A 141 8.30 -6.21 5.89
N LEU A 142 9.01 -6.73 6.89
CA LEU A 142 8.66 -6.54 8.30
C LEU A 142 8.68 -5.04 8.64
N PRO A 143 8.06 -4.60 9.76
CA PRO A 143 8.05 -3.20 10.18
C PRO A 143 9.43 -2.55 10.01
N PRO A 144 9.55 -1.57 9.10
CA PRO A 144 10.84 -0.99 8.77
C PRO A 144 11.37 -0.17 9.94
N PHE A 145 12.70 -0.07 10.04
CA PHE A 145 13.33 0.86 10.97
C PHE A 145 12.91 2.30 10.66
N HIS A 146 12.96 3.16 11.69
CA HIS A 146 12.68 4.58 11.54
C HIS A 146 13.48 5.19 10.38
N ASN A 147 12.84 6.08 9.63
CA ASN A 147 13.39 6.79 8.46
C ASN A 147 13.71 5.91 7.24
N LYS A 148 13.75 4.58 7.34
CA LYS A 148 13.95 3.71 6.16
C LYS A 148 12.90 3.94 5.05
N PRO A 149 11.61 4.12 5.34
CA PRO A 149 10.60 4.40 4.31
C PRO A 149 10.85 5.68 3.50
N ILE A 150 11.68 6.61 3.99
CA ILE A 150 12.07 7.79 3.21
C ILE A 150 12.91 7.36 1.99
N ALA A 151 13.79 6.37 2.16
CA ALA A 151 14.61 5.83 1.08
C ALA A 151 13.87 4.75 0.26
N THR A 152 12.91 4.05 0.86
CA THR A 152 12.16 2.97 0.20
C THR A 152 10.71 3.34 -0.08
N TRP A 153 10.50 4.63 -0.38
CA TRP A 153 9.19 5.27 -0.44
C TRP A 153 8.18 4.46 -1.24
N TRP A 154 8.51 4.06 -2.47
CA TRP A 154 7.63 3.31 -3.37
C TRP A 154 7.11 1.97 -2.83
N SER A 155 7.63 1.46 -1.72
CA SER A 155 7.05 0.31 -1.01
C SER A 155 5.58 0.52 -0.62
N PHE A 156 5.14 1.77 -0.49
CA PHE A 156 3.72 2.08 -0.28
C PHE A 156 2.81 1.64 -1.44
N MET A 157 3.35 1.26 -2.61
CA MET A 157 2.55 0.71 -3.72
C MET A 157 1.82 -0.58 -3.38
N TYR A 158 2.22 -1.31 -2.33
CA TYR A 158 1.46 -2.47 -1.86
C TYR A 158 0.06 -2.12 -1.37
N THR A 159 -0.18 -0.86 -0.98
CA THR A 159 -1.50 -0.35 -0.57
C THR A 159 -2.00 0.73 -1.53
N GLY A 160 -1.12 1.61 -2.01
CA GLY A 160 -1.47 2.75 -2.87
C GLY A 160 -2.08 2.35 -4.22
N ILE A 161 -1.72 1.19 -4.77
CA ILE A 161 -2.27 0.73 -6.05
C ILE A 161 -3.77 0.49 -5.99
N TRP A 162 -4.30 0.03 -4.86
CA TRP A 162 -5.73 -0.23 -4.69
C TRP A 162 -6.54 1.08 -4.66
N ASN A 163 -5.94 2.17 -4.18
CA ASN A 163 -6.52 3.51 -4.27
C ASN A 163 -6.61 3.97 -5.72
N ALA A 164 -5.54 3.82 -6.50
CA ALA A 164 -5.52 4.16 -7.92
C ALA A 164 -6.54 3.33 -8.73
N LEU A 165 -6.65 2.04 -8.40
CA LEU A 165 -7.67 1.16 -8.98
C LEU A 165 -9.07 1.37 -8.37
N ARG A 166 -9.20 2.24 -7.37
CA ARG A 166 -10.39 2.49 -6.53
C ARG A 166 -11.11 1.21 -6.11
N LEU A 167 -10.37 0.23 -5.59
CA LEU A 167 -10.92 -1.02 -5.09
C LEU A 167 -10.94 -1.01 -3.55
N PRO A 168 -12.00 -1.52 -2.91
CA PRO A 168 -12.01 -1.64 -1.46
C PRO A 168 -10.97 -2.66 -1.01
N ALA A 169 -10.23 -2.29 0.04
CA ALA A 169 -9.21 -3.13 0.64
C ALA A 169 -9.25 -3.01 2.17
N ILE A 170 -8.98 -4.12 2.87
CA ILE A 170 -8.84 -4.17 4.32
C ILE A 170 -7.56 -4.90 4.71
N ILE A 171 -6.90 -4.43 5.77
CA ILE A 171 -5.69 -5.09 6.31
C ILE A 171 -6.08 -5.86 7.57
N CYS A 172 -5.78 -7.15 7.58
CA CYS A 172 -6.12 -8.09 8.64
C CYS A 172 -4.86 -8.47 9.44
N PRO A 173 -4.84 -8.24 10.76
CA PRO A 173 -3.80 -8.76 11.64
C PRO A 173 -3.79 -10.29 11.67
N MET A 174 -2.61 -10.88 11.57
CA MET A 174 -2.38 -12.33 11.53
C MET A 174 -1.62 -12.83 12.77
N GLY A 175 -1.67 -12.06 13.86
CA GLY A 175 -0.90 -12.27 15.08
C GLY A 175 0.54 -11.78 15.01
N LEU A 176 1.36 -12.24 15.96
CA LEU A 176 2.78 -11.93 16.05
C LEU A 176 3.62 -13.09 15.52
N ASN A 177 4.76 -12.79 14.88
CA ASN A 177 5.75 -13.81 14.55
C ASN A 177 6.61 -14.20 15.77
N GLU A 178 7.57 -15.10 15.57
CA GLU A 178 8.47 -15.60 16.62
C GLU A 178 9.32 -14.52 17.31
N ASN A 179 9.47 -13.34 16.69
CA ASN A 179 10.18 -12.19 17.24
C ASN A 179 9.23 -11.15 17.87
N GLY A 180 7.94 -11.47 18.03
CA GLY A 180 6.95 -10.52 18.55
C GLY A 180 6.57 -9.41 17.57
N ILE A 181 6.87 -9.58 16.28
CA ILE A 181 6.57 -8.59 15.25
C ILE A 181 5.17 -8.84 14.67
N PRO A 182 4.30 -7.83 14.56
CA PRO A 182 2.99 -7.97 13.94
C PRO A 182 3.08 -8.40 12.47
N MET A 183 2.30 -9.42 12.13
CA MET A 183 2.14 -9.90 10.76
C MET A 183 0.74 -9.52 10.26
N THR A 184 0.63 -9.21 8.98
CA THR A 184 -0.64 -8.80 8.37
C THR A 184 -0.79 -9.37 6.97
N VAL A 185 -2.04 -9.41 6.50
CA VAL A 185 -2.39 -9.63 5.10
C VAL A 185 -3.40 -8.57 4.68
N GLN A 186 -3.49 -8.32 3.38
CA GLN A 186 -4.47 -7.40 2.80
C GLN A 186 -5.47 -8.20 1.97
N LEU A 187 -6.75 -7.92 2.16
CA LEU A 187 -7.85 -8.47 1.38
C LEU A 187 -8.43 -7.37 0.50
N ILE A 188 -8.69 -7.67 -0.76
CA ILE A 188 -9.24 -6.75 -1.77
C ILE A 188 -10.48 -7.41 -2.38
N ALA A 189 -11.54 -6.65 -2.59
CA ALA A 189 -12.78 -7.14 -3.23
C ALA A 189 -13.19 -6.26 -4.41
N GLY A 190 -14.23 -6.71 -5.14
CA GLY A 190 -14.97 -5.84 -6.07
C GLY A 190 -15.71 -4.71 -5.34
N HIS A 191 -16.29 -3.78 -6.10
CA HIS A 191 -17.08 -2.68 -5.51
C HIS A 191 -18.31 -3.22 -4.78
N ASP A 192 -18.75 -2.49 -3.75
CA ASP A 192 -19.95 -2.79 -2.96
C ASP A 192 -19.89 -4.12 -2.18
N ASN A 193 -18.70 -4.71 -2.07
CA ASN A 193 -18.42 -5.97 -1.37
C ASN A 193 -17.67 -5.78 -0.04
N GLU A 194 -17.74 -4.60 0.58
CA GLU A 194 -17.12 -4.32 1.88
C GLU A 194 -17.66 -5.25 2.98
N ARG A 195 -18.94 -5.66 2.88
CA ARG A 195 -19.52 -6.66 3.79
C ARG A 195 -18.75 -7.99 3.75
N LEU A 196 -18.35 -8.43 2.55
CA LEU A 196 -17.55 -9.64 2.37
C LEU A 196 -16.15 -9.46 2.97
N LEU A 197 -15.52 -8.31 2.72
CA LEU A 197 -14.20 -8.00 3.29
C LEU A 197 -14.22 -8.01 4.82
N ILE A 198 -15.22 -7.39 5.45
CA ILE A 198 -15.37 -7.36 6.91
C ILE A 198 -15.61 -8.78 7.45
N ALA A 199 -16.47 -9.56 6.80
CA ALA A 199 -16.71 -10.95 7.21
C ALA A 199 -15.43 -11.81 7.12
N ALA A 200 -14.68 -11.69 6.02
CA ALA A 200 -13.41 -12.39 5.85
C ALA A 200 -12.34 -11.91 6.85
N ALA A 201 -12.33 -10.61 7.20
CA ALA A 201 -11.43 -10.07 8.21
C ALA A 201 -11.73 -10.61 9.61
N ASN A 202 -13.01 -10.64 10.02
CA ASN A 202 -13.43 -11.24 11.28
C ASN A 202 -13.05 -12.72 11.35
N ASP A 203 -13.19 -13.43 10.25
CA ASP A 203 -12.82 -14.84 10.18
C ASP A 203 -11.31 -15.08 10.33
N LEU A 204 -10.48 -14.24 9.70
CA LEU A 204 -9.03 -14.28 9.94
C LEU A 204 -8.70 -13.91 11.40
N GLU A 205 -9.40 -12.94 11.99
CA GLU A 205 -9.21 -12.59 13.38
C GLU A 205 -9.53 -13.76 14.32
N GLU A 206 -10.64 -14.47 14.10
CA GLU A 206 -10.98 -15.70 14.84
C GLU A 206 -9.92 -16.80 14.65
N GLY A 207 -9.46 -17.02 13.42
CA GLY A 207 -8.51 -18.08 13.08
C GLY A 207 -7.08 -17.83 13.57
N PHE A 208 -6.67 -16.57 13.69
CA PHE A 208 -5.30 -16.18 13.99
C PHE A 208 -5.14 -15.38 15.29
N GLY A 209 -6.23 -15.07 15.97
CA GLY A 209 -6.25 -14.32 17.23
C GLY A 209 -6.03 -12.82 17.08
N GLY A 210 -6.18 -12.29 15.86
CA GLY A 210 -6.23 -10.86 15.56
C GLY A 210 -5.06 -10.02 16.03
N TRP A 211 -5.36 -8.77 16.38
CA TRP A 211 -4.41 -7.85 16.98
C TRP A 211 -4.13 -8.24 18.43
N ARG A 212 -2.86 -8.22 18.82
CA ARG A 212 -2.44 -8.42 20.20
C ARG A 212 -1.49 -7.31 20.65
N PRO A 213 -1.70 -6.72 21.84
CA PRO A 213 -0.75 -5.77 22.39
C PRO A 213 0.58 -6.47 22.67
N ASN A 214 1.69 -5.90 22.18
CA ASN A 214 3.02 -6.36 22.52
C ASN A 214 3.48 -5.67 23.82
N PHE A 215 3.09 -6.22 24.97
CA PHE A 215 3.62 -5.80 26.27
C PHE A 215 4.99 -6.43 26.51
N ALA A 216 5.98 -6.13 25.68
CA ALA A 216 7.37 -6.42 26.06
C ALA A 216 7.72 -5.52 27.28
N PRO A 217 8.23 -6.06 28.39
CA PRO A 217 8.80 -5.23 29.44
C PRO A 217 9.94 -4.41 28.84
N LYS A 218 10.01 -3.12 29.17
CA LYS A 218 11.14 -2.26 28.84
C LYS A 218 12.41 -2.83 29.47
N SER A 219 13.18 -3.65 28.74
CA SER A 219 14.57 -3.96 29.07
C SER A 219 15.37 -3.95 27.78
N HIS A 220 16.19 -2.90 27.63
CA HIS A 220 17.35 -2.72 26.73
C HIS A 220 17.46 -1.31 26.13
N TYR A 221 17.19 -0.29 26.96
CA TYR A 221 17.77 1.04 26.81
C TYR A 221 18.45 1.43 28.12
N LEU A 222 19.44 0.65 28.53
CA LEU A 222 20.48 1.05 29.48
C LEU A 222 21.76 0.37 29.03
N GLU A 223 22.57 1.11 28.28
CA GLU A 223 24.01 1.32 28.47
C GLU A 223 24.48 2.42 27.50
#